data_AF-A0A966UPV0-F1
#
_entry.id   AF-A0A966UPV0-F1
#
_cell.length_a   1.000
_cell.length_b   1.000
_cell.length_c   1.000
_cell.angle_alpha   90.00
_cell.angle_beta   90.00
_cell.angle_gamma   90.00
#
_symmetry.space_group_name_H-M   'P 1'
#
loop_
_entity.id
_entity.type
_entity.pdbx_description
1 polymer ?
#
loop_
_entity_poly.entity_id
_entity_poly.type
_entity_poly.pdbx_seq_one_letter_code
_entity_poly.pdbx_strand_id
1 'polypeptide(L)'
;MAEPGVLTAAQLAAQAKNAGLANPEITEQIQMLLALKGIDSKLEEAWQLYLQGNYDGMQAAILQSNFYRNNNFTARARIQAKTSQPGVYADGLDKYQLATRKSLVASGLKMDAKLFEGLAVKAYDSGMSEDQLKQLIVSSNLVTGYGGAVLGDTASLKNYANSFGVGKYLDDKYWAQKSQDLFLGTTTTEDIEDEVRNLAASAFPGYSDQIKAGISVDSLASAYKGAMASVLEKDADSITYDDPRLRAALQYVDKDGKPAVKPLWQFERELRMTPEWELTNNARTTVDNLAYKVLSDMGLV
;
A
#
# COMPACT_ATOMS: atom_id res chain seq x y z
N MET A 1 -36.13 66.06 -3.23
CA MET A 1 -34.95 65.19 -3.12
C MET A 1 -35.11 64.42 -1.82
N ALA A 2 -35.40 63.12 -1.89
CA ALA A 2 -35.52 62.25 -0.73
C ALA A 2 -34.46 61.15 -0.88
N GLU A 3 -33.60 60.98 0.12
CA GLU A 3 -32.54 59.98 0.14
C GLU A 3 -33.12 58.56 0.08
N PRO A 4 -32.56 57.64 -0.71
CA PRO A 4 -32.92 56.23 -0.64
C PRO A 4 -32.32 55.63 0.64
N GLY A 5 -33.19 55.33 1.61
CA GLY A 5 -32.83 54.79 2.91
C GLY A 5 -32.17 53.42 2.81
N VAL A 6 -30.95 53.31 3.35
CA VAL A 6 -30.24 52.05 3.58
C VAL A 6 -31.02 51.25 4.63
N LEU A 7 -31.56 50.10 4.25
CA LEU A 7 -32.26 49.20 5.15
C LEU A 7 -31.30 48.68 6.24
N THR A 8 -31.74 48.72 7.49
CA THR A 8 -30.96 48.21 8.62
C THR A 8 -30.85 46.67 8.58
N ALA A 9 -29.81 46.11 9.21
CA ALA A 9 -29.61 44.66 9.29
C ALA A 9 -30.85 43.89 9.83
N ALA A 10 -31.63 44.51 10.72
CA ALA A 10 -32.88 43.95 11.24
C ALA A 10 -34.02 43.94 10.20
N GLN A 11 -34.11 44.97 9.35
CA GLN A 11 -35.09 45.04 8.26
C GLN A 11 -34.77 44.06 7.13
N LEU A 12 -33.47 43.89 6.83
CA LEU A 12 -32.98 42.88 5.87
C LEU A 12 -33.26 41.45 6.36
N ALA A 13 -33.09 41.19 7.66
CA ALA A 13 -33.45 39.89 8.27
C ALA A 13 -34.96 39.61 8.23
N ALA A 14 -35.80 40.64 8.38
CA ALA A 14 -37.26 40.49 8.32
C ALA A 14 -37.79 40.25 6.89
N GLN A 15 -37.22 40.93 5.88
CA GLN A 15 -37.52 40.66 4.47
C GLN A 15 -37.06 39.27 4.04
N ALA A 16 -35.87 38.85 4.50
CA ALA A 16 -35.37 37.50 4.25
C ALA A 16 -36.26 36.42 4.85
N LYS A 17 -36.80 36.68 6.05
CA LYS A 17 -37.78 35.81 6.71
C LYS A 17 -39.09 35.71 5.92
N ASN A 18 -39.57 36.80 5.32
CA ASN A 18 -40.80 36.82 4.52
C ASN A 18 -40.65 36.11 3.17
N ALA A 19 -39.50 36.22 2.50
CA ALA A 19 -39.23 35.48 1.26
C ALA A 19 -38.97 33.98 1.53
N GLY A 20 -38.33 33.64 2.65
CA GLY A 20 -38.09 32.26 3.08
C GLY A 20 -39.37 31.48 3.44
N LEU A 21 -40.44 32.16 3.82
CA LEU A 21 -41.76 31.54 4.06
C LEU A 21 -42.41 30.95 2.80
N ALA A 22 -41.91 31.28 1.60
CA ALA A 22 -42.48 30.83 0.32
C ALA A 22 -41.75 29.63 -0.32
N ASN A 23 -40.50 29.33 0.07
CA ASN A 23 -39.76 28.16 -0.45
C ASN A 23 -38.58 27.76 0.48
N PRO A 24 -38.57 26.55 1.08
CA PRO A 24 -37.53 26.09 2.00
C PRO A 24 -36.11 26.10 1.40
N GLU A 25 -35.97 25.76 0.11
CA GLU A 25 -34.66 25.74 -0.57
C GLU A 25 -34.03 27.13 -0.69
N ILE A 26 -34.87 28.17 -0.83
CA ILE A 26 -34.42 29.56 -0.91
C ILE A 26 -33.91 30.03 0.47
N THR A 27 -34.50 29.54 1.56
CA THR A 27 -34.09 29.90 2.93
C THR A 27 -32.67 29.41 3.26
N GLU A 28 -32.32 28.19 2.86
CA GLU A 28 -30.97 27.65 3.06
C GLU A 28 -29.92 28.39 2.22
N GLN A 29 -30.26 28.74 0.97
CA GLN A 29 -29.41 29.52 0.08
C GLN A 29 -29.17 30.95 0.59
N ILE A 30 -30.18 31.57 1.20
CA ILE A 30 -30.06 32.89 1.84
C ILE A 30 -29.10 32.86 3.03
N GLN A 31 -29.24 31.88 3.92
CA GLN A 31 -28.35 31.72 5.07
C GLN A 31 -26.91 31.46 4.62
N MET A 32 -26.75 30.68 3.56
CA MET A 32 -25.46 30.43 2.92
C MET A 32 -24.84 31.69 2.31
N LEU A 33 -25.61 32.48 1.55
CA LEU A 33 -25.15 33.75 0.99
C LEU A 33 -24.73 34.74 2.08
N LEU A 34 -25.51 34.84 3.16
CA LEU A 34 -25.21 35.73 4.27
C LEU A 34 -23.87 35.39 4.94
N ALA A 35 -23.58 34.09 5.06
CA ALA A 35 -22.36 33.56 5.64
C ALA A 35 -21.14 33.67 4.71
N LEU A 36 -21.34 33.62 3.39
CA LEU A 36 -20.23 33.47 2.42
C LEU A 36 -20.02 34.68 1.51
N LYS A 37 -20.86 35.72 1.59
CA LYS A 37 -20.76 36.93 0.75
C LYS A 37 -19.38 37.62 0.76
N GLY A 38 -18.62 37.50 1.85
CA GLY A 38 -17.30 38.11 1.97
C GLY A 38 -16.15 37.30 1.35
N ILE A 39 -16.45 36.13 0.77
CA ILE A 39 -15.43 35.18 0.26
C ILE A 39 -15.26 35.31 -1.26
N ASP A 40 -16.28 35.76 -1.98
CA ASP A 40 -16.30 35.84 -3.44
C ASP A 40 -17.21 36.98 -3.91
N SER A 41 -16.72 37.82 -4.82
CA SER A 41 -17.47 38.96 -5.37
C SER A 41 -18.77 38.54 -6.08
N LYS A 42 -18.84 37.32 -6.62
CA LYS A 42 -20.06 36.76 -7.21
C LYS A 42 -21.09 36.33 -6.17
N LEU A 43 -20.65 35.93 -4.98
CA LEU A 43 -21.56 35.65 -3.86
C LEU A 43 -22.10 36.96 -3.25
N GLU A 44 -21.30 38.03 -3.27
CA GLU A 44 -21.77 39.36 -2.93
C GLU A 44 -22.77 39.91 -3.96
N GLU A 45 -22.49 39.73 -5.26
CA GLU A 45 -23.43 40.06 -6.35
C GLU A 45 -24.75 39.28 -6.20
N ALA A 46 -24.68 37.98 -5.91
CA ALA A 46 -25.85 37.16 -5.62
C ALA A 46 -26.66 37.69 -4.44
N TRP A 47 -25.99 38.13 -3.37
CA TRP A 47 -26.65 38.76 -2.21
C TRP A 47 -27.36 40.06 -2.59
N GLN A 48 -26.77 40.89 -3.45
CA GLN A 48 -27.41 42.11 -3.93
C GLN A 48 -28.61 41.84 -4.84
N LEU A 49 -28.50 40.85 -5.74
CA LEU A 49 -29.59 40.44 -6.64
C LEU A 49 -30.77 39.86 -5.86
N TYR A 50 -30.49 39.14 -4.76
CA TYR A 50 -31.51 38.69 -3.82
C TYR A 50 -32.28 39.86 -3.20
N LEU A 51 -31.58 40.89 -2.71
CA LEU A 51 -32.21 42.09 -2.13
C LEU A 51 -33.09 42.86 -3.13
N GLN A 52 -32.79 42.73 -4.42
CA GLN A 52 -33.55 43.32 -5.51
C GLN A 52 -34.74 42.45 -5.97
N GLY A 53 -34.94 41.28 -5.37
CA GLY A 53 -35.98 40.31 -5.76
C GLY A 53 -35.68 39.56 -7.07
N ASN A 54 -34.45 39.64 -7.58
CA ASN A 54 -34.02 38.94 -8.79
C ASN A 54 -33.45 37.56 -8.43
N TYR A 55 -34.35 36.60 -8.19
CA TYR A 55 -33.98 35.25 -7.75
C TYR A 55 -33.23 34.45 -8.83
N ASP A 56 -33.57 34.62 -10.11
CA ASP A 56 -32.87 33.95 -11.22
C ASP A 56 -31.44 34.47 -11.36
N GLY A 57 -31.27 35.79 -11.27
CA GLY A 57 -29.95 36.43 -11.25
C GLY A 57 -29.12 36.03 -10.04
N MET A 58 -29.73 35.97 -8.85
CA MET A 58 -29.10 35.45 -7.64
C MET A 58 -28.57 34.02 -7.87
N GLN A 59 -29.41 33.13 -8.38
CA GLN A 59 -29.03 31.74 -8.60
C GLN A 59 -27.92 31.60 -9.66
N ALA A 60 -27.98 32.39 -10.74
CA ALA A 60 -26.92 32.45 -11.73
C ALA A 60 -25.59 32.93 -11.13
N ALA A 61 -25.61 33.99 -10.32
CA ALA A 61 -24.43 34.53 -9.67
C ALA A 61 -23.82 33.56 -8.63
N ILE A 62 -24.67 32.84 -7.87
CA ILE A 62 -24.25 31.74 -6.98
C ILE A 62 -23.45 30.70 -7.76
N LEU A 63 -24.03 30.16 -8.84
CA LEU A 63 -23.40 29.10 -9.64
C LEU A 63 -22.15 29.56 -10.39
N GLN A 64 -22.05 30.86 -10.70
CA GLN A 64 -20.88 31.46 -11.33
C GLN A 64 -19.72 31.73 -10.37
N SER A 65 -19.97 31.76 -9.05
CA SER A 65 -18.92 32.01 -8.06
C SER A 65 -17.82 30.95 -8.11
N ASN A 66 -16.57 31.37 -7.91
CA ASN A 66 -15.43 30.45 -7.80
C ASN A 66 -15.64 29.49 -6.62
N PHE A 67 -16.29 29.96 -5.56
CA PHE A 67 -16.66 29.11 -4.44
C PHE A 67 -17.50 27.90 -4.87
N TYR A 68 -18.58 28.09 -5.64
CA TYR A 68 -19.42 26.98 -6.09
C TYR A 68 -18.79 26.15 -7.20
N ARG A 69 -18.02 26.79 -8.08
CA ARG A 69 -17.37 26.10 -9.21
C ARG A 69 -16.20 25.23 -8.76
N ASN A 70 -15.50 25.61 -7.69
CA ASN A 70 -14.28 24.93 -7.25
C ASN A 70 -14.48 24.02 -6.01
N ASN A 71 -15.63 24.12 -5.31
CA ASN A 71 -15.93 23.28 -4.14
C ASN A 71 -17.08 22.33 -4.43
N ASN A 72 -16.92 21.05 -4.09
CA ASN A 72 -18.00 20.06 -4.18
C ASN A 72 -19.09 20.31 -3.12
N PHE A 73 -20.22 19.59 -3.21
CA PHE A 73 -21.34 19.75 -2.28
C PHE A 73 -20.92 19.66 -0.80
N THR A 74 -20.14 18.64 -0.46
CA THR A 74 -19.64 18.38 0.90
C THR A 74 -18.76 19.53 1.40
N ALA A 75 -17.82 20.00 0.58
CA ALA A 75 -16.94 21.12 0.89
C ALA A 75 -17.75 22.38 1.19
N ARG A 76 -18.74 22.69 0.35
CA ARG A 76 -19.61 23.85 0.56
C ARG A 76 -20.39 23.76 1.86
N ALA A 77 -20.98 22.60 2.16
CA ALA A 77 -21.71 22.38 3.41
C ALA A 77 -20.82 22.54 4.65
N ARG A 78 -19.59 22.00 4.61
CA ARG A 78 -18.61 22.14 5.70
C ARG A 78 -18.15 23.59 5.88
N ILE A 79 -17.85 24.30 4.80
CA ILE A 79 -17.46 25.72 4.87
C ILE A 79 -18.64 26.59 5.33
N GLN A 80 -19.87 26.29 4.91
CA GLN A 80 -21.05 26.95 5.44
C GLN A 80 -21.20 26.73 6.94
N ALA A 81 -21.06 25.48 7.41
CA ALA A 81 -21.10 25.16 8.83
C ALA A 81 -20.01 25.88 9.62
N LYS A 82 -18.81 26.04 9.04
CA LYS A 82 -17.70 26.79 9.67
C LYS A 82 -18.09 28.23 10.04
N THR A 83 -18.92 28.87 9.20
CA THR A 83 -19.35 30.25 9.42
C THR A 83 -20.67 30.36 10.20
N SER A 84 -21.67 29.54 9.87
CA SER A 84 -23.02 29.66 10.44
C SER A 84 -23.23 28.79 11.68
N GLN A 85 -22.50 27.69 11.82
CA GLN A 85 -22.66 26.69 12.89
C GLN A 85 -21.29 26.15 13.38
N PRO A 86 -20.43 26.99 14.02
CA PRO A 86 -19.05 26.62 14.34
C PRO A 86 -18.91 25.36 15.20
N GLY A 87 -19.86 25.09 16.10
CA GLY A 87 -19.87 23.87 16.93
C GLY A 87 -20.10 22.59 16.11
N VAL A 88 -20.96 22.65 15.09
CA VAL A 88 -21.21 21.51 14.18
C VAL A 88 -19.98 21.26 13.30
N TYR A 89 -19.33 22.33 12.84
CA TYR A 89 -18.07 22.22 12.12
C TYR A 89 -16.98 21.57 12.96
N ALA A 90 -16.78 22.03 14.20
CA ALA A 90 -15.77 21.49 15.11
C ALA A 90 -16.01 19.99 15.39
N ASP A 91 -17.23 19.60 15.76
CA ASP A 91 -17.57 18.19 15.98
C ASP A 91 -17.38 17.32 14.73
N GLY A 92 -17.76 17.85 13.56
CA GLY A 92 -17.58 17.14 12.28
C GLY A 92 -16.11 16.96 11.90
N LEU A 93 -15.28 17.98 12.09
CA LEU A 93 -13.83 17.93 11.86
C LEU A 93 -13.17 16.96 12.85
N ASP A 94 -13.52 17.02 14.13
CA ASP A 94 -12.97 16.14 15.16
C ASP A 94 -13.28 14.66 14.86
N LYS A 95 -14.52 14.36 14.45
CA LYS A 95 -14.92 13.00 14.04
C LYS A 95 -14.12 12.51 12.83
N TYR A 96 -13.95 13.38 11.83
CA TYR A 96 -13.17 13.07 10.63
C TYR A 96 -11.70 12.81 10.97
N GLN A 97 -11.09 13.69 11.76
CA GLN A 97 -9.72 13.53 12.25
C GLN A 97 -9.54 12.26 13.08
N LEU A 98 -10.48 11.97 13.99
CA LEU A 98 -10.43 10.80 14.87
C LEU A 98 -10.54 9.49 14.08
N ALA A 99 -11.47 9.43 13.12
CA ALA A 99 -11.63 8.26 12.25
C ALA A 99 -10.34 7.98 11.48
N THR A 100 -9.79 8.98 10.81
CA THR A 100 -8.52 8.83 10.09
C THR A 100 -7.37 8.49 11.03
N ARG A 101 -7.23 9.17 12.17
CA ARG A 101 -6.15 8.93 13.13
C ARG A 101 -6.16 7.50 13.66
N LYS A 102 -7.34 6.92 13.94
CA LYS A 102 -7.47 5.51 14.32
C LYS A 102 -6.92 4.58 13.24
N SER A 103 -7.26 4.83 11.97
CA SER A 103 -6.72 4.06 10.85
C SER A 103 -5.20 4.21 10.74
N LEU A 104 -4.66 5.43 10.88
CA LEU A 104 -3.21 5.68 10.82
C LEU A 104 -2.45 4.96 11.94
N VAL A 105 -2.99 4.98 13.17
CA VAL A 105 -2.39 4.31 14.33
C VAL A 105 -2.43 2.79 14.17
N ALA A 106 -3.54 2.22 13.70
CA ALA A 106 -3.64 0.78 13.45
C ALA A 106 -2.59 0.29 12.44
N SER A 107 -2.36 1.08 11.39
CA SER A 107 -1.32 0.82 10.39
C SER A 107 0.09 1.27 10.81
N GLY A 108 0.24 1.81 12.03
CA GLY A 108 1.50 2.32 12.57
C GLY A 108 2.20 3.37 11.71
N LEU A 109 1.45 4.15 10.93
CA LEU A 109 1.99 5.16 10.02
C LEU A 109 2.72 6.24 10.82
N LYS A 110 3.97 6.52 10.48
CA LYS A 110 4.82 7.53 11.16
C LYS A 110 4.76 8.87 10.44
N MET A 111 4.01 9.80 11.02
CA MET A 111 3.84 11.19 10.55
C MET A 111 3.75 12.14 11.74
N ASP A 112 4.23 13.37 11.57
CA ASP A 112 4.07 14.43 12.57
C ASP A 112 2.59 14.81 12.76
N ALA A 113 2.17 14.92 14.03
CA ALA A 113 0.77 15.16 14.37
C ALA A 113 0.24 16.51 13.84
N LYS A 114 1.06 17.56 13.81
CA LYS A 114 0.64 18.88 13.31
C LYS A 114 0.51 18.88 11.80
N LEU A 115 1.41 18.19 11.10
CA LEU A 115 1.31 18.01 9.65
C LEU A 115 0.05 17.22 9.27
N PHE A 116 -0.27 16.15 10.01
CA PHE A 116 -1.53 15.43 9.85
C PHE A 116 -2.75 16.34 10.07
N GLU A 117 -2.77 17.10 11.16
CA GLU A 117 -3.90 17.99 11.48
C GLU A 117 -4.13 19.04 10.39
N GLY A 118 -3.06 19.65 9.88
CA GLY A 118 -3.15 20.60 8.76
C GLY A 118 -3.71 19.97 7.48
N LEU A 119 -3.25 18.76 7.13
CA LEU A 119 -3.78 18.02 5.99
C LEU A 119 -5.24 17.61 6.19
N ALA A 120 -5.61 17.18 7.39
CA ALA A 120 -6.97 16.77 7.72
C ALA A 120 -7.95 17.94 7.67
N VAL A 121 -7.58 19.12 8.17
CA VAL A 121 -8.39 20.34 8.04
C VAL A 121 -8.57 20.71 6.58
N LYS A 122 -7.48 20.73 5.80
CA LYS A 122 -7.55 21.04 4.35
C LYS A 122 -8.44 20.05 3.61
N ALA A 123 -8.29 18.76 3.88
CA ALA A 123 -9.09 17.70 3.27
C ALA A 123 -10.56 17.81 3.67
N TYR A 124 -10.83 18.07 4.96
CA TYR A 124 -12.18 18.28 5.46
C TYR A 124 -12.85 19.47 4.76
N ASP A 125 -12.21 20.64 4.77
CA ASP A 125 -12.73 21.86 4.14
C ASP A 125 -12.92 21.69 2.63
N SER A 126 -12.05 20.91 1.97
CA SER A 126 -12.14 20.60 0.54
C SER A 126 -13.15 19.49 0.22
N GLY A 127 -13.89 18.98 1.22
CA GLY A 127 -14.92 17.96 1.02
C GLY A 127 -14.36 16.58 0.66
N MET A 128 -13.09 16.30 1.00
CA MET A 128 -12.46 15.00 0.73
C MET A 128 -13.00 13.92 1.68
N SER A 129 -13.01 12.67 1.19
CA SER A 129 -13.25 11.47 1.99
C SER A 129 -12.02 11.10 2.84
N GLU A 130 -12.17 10.12 3.74
CA GLU A 130 -11.03 9.59 4.51
C GLU A 130 -9.98 8.96 3.59
N ASP A 131 -10.40 8.18 2.59
CA ASP A 131 -9.47 7.51 1.66
C ASP A 131 -8.69 8.52 0.80
N GLN A 132 -9.35 9.61 0.38
CA GLN A 132 -8.68 10.71 -0.32
C GLN A 132 -7.64 11.40 0.58
N LEU A 133 -7.92 11.54 1.88
CA LEU A 133 -6.93 12.03 2.84
C LEU A 133 -5.77 11.05 3.03
N LYS A 134 -6.01 9.73 3.09
CA LYS A 134 -4.94 8.71 3.15
C LYS A 134 -4.03 8.78 1.93
N GLN A 135 -4.61 8.90 0.73
CA GLN A 135 -3.86 9.10 -0.51
C GLN A 135 -3.06 10.41 -0.50
N LEU A 136 -3.65 11.50 0.01
CA LEU A 136 -2.96 12.79 0.15
C LEU A 136 -1.79 12.71 1.15
N ILE A 137 -1.99 12.04 2.29
CA ILE A 137 -0.96 11.79 3.30
C ILE A 137 0.22 11.07 2.67
N VAL A 138 -0.04 9.98 1.94
CA VAL A 138 1.02 9.20 1.31
C VAL A 138 1.74 9.99 0.20
N SER A 139 0.99 10.67 -0.67
CA SER A 139 1.56 11.47 -1.77
C SER A 139 2.28 12.76 -1.31
N SER A 140 2.05 13.19 -0.07
CA SER A 140 2.73 14.37 0.49
C SER A 140 4.23 14.16 0.73
N ASN A 141 4.73 12.93 0.66
CA ASN A 141 6.11 12.56 0.99
C ASN A 141 6.52 12.91 2.44
N LEU A 142 5.54 13.10 3.32
CA LEU A 142 5.72 13.36 4.76
C LEU A 142 5.64 12.08 5.61
N VAL A 143 5.34 10.94 4.97
CA VAL A 143 5.34 9.63 5.61
C VAL A 143 6.78 9.15 5.75
N THR A 144 7.21 8.89 6.98
CA THR A 144 8.58 8.45 7.29
C THR A 144 8.71 6.93 7.45
N GLY A 145 7.58 6.22 7.45
CA GLY A 145 7.54 4.76 7.48
C GLY A 145 6.20 4.21 7.93
N TYR A 146 6.07 2.89 7.79
CA TYR A 146 4.91 2.11 8.23
C TYR A 146 5.28 1.25 9.45
N GLY A 147 4.28 0.93 10.25
CA GLY A 147 4.44 0.19 11.50
C GLY A 147 3.28 -0.78 11.71
N GLY A 148 3.07 -1.20 12.96
CA GLY A 148 1.89 -1.97 13.36
C GLY A 148 1.63 -3.18 12.46
N ALA A 149 0.38 -3.31 12.00
CA ALA A 149 -0.05 -4.39 11.11
C ALA A 149 0.74 -4.41 9.78
N VAL A 150 0.89 -3.26 9.10
CA VAL A 150 1.57 -3.18 7.80
C VAL A 150 3.02 -3.66 7.88
N LEU A 151 3.74 -3.32 8.96
CA LEU A 151 5.10 -3.82 9.16
C LEU A 151 5.14 -5.33 9.41
N GLY A 152 4.19 -5.86 10.19
CA GLY A 152 4.05 -7.29 10.44
C GLY A 152 3.75 -8.09 9.17
N ASP A 153 2.80 -7.59 8.36
CA ASP A 153 2.43 -8.18 7.08
C ASP A 153 3.60 -8.15 6.11
N THR A 154 4.28 -7.01 5.98
CA THR A 154 5.46 -6.87 5.11
C THR A 154 6.60 -7.79 5.54
N ALA A 155 6.85 -7.95 6.85
CA ALA A 155 7.86 -8.87 7.34
C ALA A 155 7.51 -10.34 7.04
N SER A 156 6.24 -10.70 7.18
CA SER A 156 5.73 -12.03 6.84
C SER A 156 5.86 -12.32 5.35
N LEU A 157 5.53 -11.35 4.49
CA LEU A 157 5.69 -11.44 3.04
C LEU A 157 7.17 -11.51 2.61
N LYS A 158 8.08 -10.80 3.30
CA LYS A 158 9.53 -10.94 3.08
C LYS A 158 9.99 -12.37 3.37
N ASN A 159 9.55 -12.95 4.49
CA ASN A 159 9.85 -14.34 4.84
C ASN A 159 9.24 -15.32 3.84
N TYR A 160 8.01 -15.06 3.40
CA TYR A 160 7.36 -15.82 2.33
C TYR A 160 8.20 -15.80 1.05
N ALA A 161 8.60 -14.63 0.56
CA ALA A 161 9.47 -14.50 -0.61
C ALA A 161 10.83 -15.21 -0.46
N ASN A 162 11.40 -15.23 0.74
CA ASN A 162 12.61 -15.98 1.04
C ASN A 162 12.37 -17.49 0.96
N SER A 163 11.26 -18.00 1.48
CA SER A 163 10.88 -19.43 1.38
C SER A 163 10.61 -19.88 -0.06
N PHE A 164 10.22 -18.93 -0.92
CA PHE A 164 10.07 -19.12 -2.37
C PHE A 164 11.35 -18.84 -3.16
N GLY A 165 12.49 -18.62 -2.49
CA GLY A 165 13.80 -18.48 -3.14
C GLY A 165 13.98 -17.23 -4.00
N VAL A 166 13.06 -16.25 -3.89
CA VAL A 166 13.04 -15.03 -4.72
C VAL A 166 13.29 -13.75 -3.94
N GLY A 167 13.46 -13.81 -2.62
CA GLY A 167 13.67 -12.63 -1.79
C GLY A 167 14.81 -11.72 -2.26
N LYS A 168 15.89 -12.27 -2.83
CA LYS A 168 17.00 -11.48 -3.39
C LYS A 168 16.65 -10.59 -4.59
N TYR A 169 15.52 -10.87 -5.26
CA TYR A 169 15.03 -10.08 -6.38
C TYR A 169 14.09 -8.95 -5.93
N LEU A 170 13.71 -8.92 -4.66
CA LEU A 170 12.75 -7.98 -4.07
C LEU A 170 13.49 -7.04 -3.11
N ASP A 171 13.87 -5.89 -3.62
CA ASP A 171 14.64 -4.89 -2.89
C ASP A 171 13.80 -4.07 -1.88
N ASP A 172 14.46 -3.23 -1.09
CA ASP A 172 13.76 -2.39 -0.10
C ASP A 172 12.78 -1.41 -0.74
N LYS A 173 13.01 -0.99 -1.99
CA LYS A 173 12.11 -0.11 -2.73
C LYS A 173 10.80 -0.83 -3.05
N TYR A 174 10.88 -2.08 -3.51
CA TYR A 174 9.72 -2.94 -3.72
C TYR A 174 8.90 -3.06 -2.44
N TRP A 175 9.54 -3.37 -1.31
CA TRP A 175 8.83 -3.56 -0.04
C TRP A 175 8.27 -2.25 0.54
N ALA A 176 8.92 -1.12 0.32
CA ALA A 176 8.37 0.18 0.67
C ALA A 176 7.10 0.48 -0.13
N GLN A 177 7.11 0.19 -1.43
CA GLN A 177 5.92 0.33 -2.29
C GLN A 177 4.79 -0.61 -1.84
N LYS A 178 5.08 -1.88 -1.57
CA LYS A 178 4.07 -2.83 -1.10
C LYS A 178 3.49 -2.45 0.27
N SER A 179 4.31 -1.92 1.18
CA SER A 179 3.83 -1.38 2.47
C SER A 179 2.83 -0.23 2.26
N GLN A 180 3.13 0.65 1.29
CA GLN A 180 2.25 1.74 0.92
C GLN A 180 0.94 1.24 0.31
N ASP A 181 1.01 0.28 -0.60
CA ASP A 181 -0.16 -0.27 -1.28
C ASP A 181 -1.09 -1.01 -0.29
N LEU A 182 -0.51 -1.78 0.63
CA LEU A 182 -1.25 -2.43 1.73
C LEU A 182 -1.93 -1.40 2.62
N PHE A 183 -1.22 -0.32 2.97
CA PHE A 183 -1.80 0.76 3.77
C PHE A 183 -2.98 1.46 3.07
N LEU A 184 -2.86 1.69 1.76
CA LEU A 184 -3.91 2.31 0.95
C LEU A 184 -5.05 1.33 0.61
N GLY A 185 -4.89 0.04 0.90
CA GLY A 185 -5.84 -1.00 0.51
C GLY A 185 -5.95 -1.20 -1.00
N THR A 186 -4.93 -0.79 -1.76
CA THR A 186 -4.86 -1.00 -3.22
C THR A 186 -4.35 -2.38 -3.59
N THR A 187 -3.87 -3.15 -2.60
CA THR A 187 -3.47 -4.55 -2.71
C THR A 187 -3.73 -5.26 -1.39
N THR A 188 -3.71 -6.60 -1.43
CA THR A 188 -3.82 -7.48 -0.25
C THR A 188 -2.54 -8.28 -0.05
N THR A 189 -2.41 -8.93 1.10
CA THR A 189 -1.32 -9.88 1.37
C THR A 189 -1.32 -11.01 0.34
N GLU A 190 -2.51 -11.52 0.00
CA GLU A 190 -2.73 -12.60 -0.94
C GLU A 190 -2.30 -12.24 -2.35
N ASP A 191 -2.59 -11.02 -2.82
CA ASP A 191 -2.14 -10.53 -4.13
C ASP A 191 -0.60 -10.52 -4.22
N ILE A 192 0.07 -10.11 -3.13
CA ILE A 192 1.53 -10.07 -3.07
C ILE A 192 2.11 -11.49 -3.01
N GLU A 193 1.48 -12.40 -2.25
CA GLU A 193 1.87 -13.82 -2.25
C GLU A 193 1.72 -14.46 -3.64
N ASP A 194 0.66 -14.13 -4.38
CA ASP A 194 0.48 -14.55 -5.78
C ASP A 194 1.58 -14.00 -6.69
N GLU A 195 1.95 -12.73 -6.53
CA GLU A 195 3.05 -12.11 -7.27
C GLU A 195 4.39 -12.84 -6.98
N VAL A 196 4.67 -13.13 -5.71
CA VAL A 196 5.85 -13.89 -5.28
C VAL A 196 5.85 -15.29 -5.88
N ARG A 197 4.72 -16.00 -5.84
CA ARG A 197 4.59 -17.34 -6.46
C ARG A 197 4.83 -17.29 -7.96
N ASN A 198 4.31 -16.30 -8.66
CA ASN A 198 4.50 -16.15 -10.10
C ASN A 198 5.96 -15.84 -10.47
N LEU A 199 6.63 -15.00 -9.67
CA LEU A 199 8.05 -14.73 -9.81
C LEU A 199 8.88 -15.99 -9.56
N ALA A 200 8.56 -16.75 -8.51
CA ALA A 200 9.24 -18.00 -8.19
C ALA A 200 9.01 -19.08 -9.26
N ALA A 201 7.79 -19.21 -9.79
CA ALA A 201 7.48 -20.16 -10.85
C ALA A 201 8.28 -19.84 -12.13
N SER A 202 8.53 -18.56 -12.39
CA SER A 202 9.36 -18.10 -13.50
C SER A 202 10.86 -18.32 -13.23
N ALA A 203 11.31 -18.18 -11.99
CA ALA A 203 12.70 -18.45 -11.59
C ALA A 203 13.03 -19.94 -11.50
N PHE A 204 12.04 -20.81 -11.26
CA PHE A 204 12.19 -22.26 -11.11
C PHE A 204 11.16 -23.02 -11.97
N PRO A 205 11.27 -23.00 -13.31
CA PRO A 205 10.19 -23.47 -14.19
C PRO A 205 9.89 -24.97 -14.06
N GLY A 206 10.88 -25.79 -13.67
CA GLY A 206 10.68 -27.23 -13.42
C GLY A 206 9.75 -27.56 -12.25
N TYR A 207 9.43 -26.57 -11.41
CA TYR A 207 8.51 -26.70 -10.27
C TYR A 207 7.33 -25.72 -10.33
N SER A 208 7.10 -25.11 -11.49
CA SER A 208 6.11 -24.04 -11.68
C SER A 208 4.72 -24.40 -11.15
N ASP A 209 4.24 -25.61 -11.43
CA ASP A 209 2.90 -26.06 -11.02
C ASP A 209 2.79 -26.21 -9.50
N GLN A 210 3.81 -26.79 -8.86
CA GLN A 210 3.88 -26.95 -7.41
C GLN A 210 3.98 -25.60 -6.70
N ILE A 211 4.80 -24.68 -7.24
CA ILE A 211 4.97 -23.33 -6.71
C ILE A 211 3.65 -22.56 -6.78
N LYS A 212 2.96 -22.61 -7.92
CA LYS A 212 1.65 -21.98 -8.08
C LYS A 212 0.60 -22.58 -7.15
N ALA A 213 0.68 -23.88 -6.88
CA ALA A 213 -0.15 -24.56 -5.88
C ALA A 213 0.20 -24.20 -4.42
N GLY A 214 1.19 -23.33 -4.19
CA GLY A 214 1.57 -22.86 -2.85
C GLY A 214 2.67 -23.66 -2.17
N ILE A 215 3.27 -24.64 -2.85
CA ILE A 215 4.39 -25.39 -2.30
C ILE A 215 5.64 -24.51 -2.40
N SER A 216 6.23 -24.16 -1.25
CA SER A 216 7.43 -23.34 -1.21
C SER A 216 8.62 -24.01 -1.90
N VAL A 217 9.52 -23.19 -2.46
CA VAL A 217 10.77 -23.68 -3.04
C VAL A 217 11.64 -24.34 -1.96
N ASP A 218 11.51 -23.92 -0.71
CA ASP A 218 12.19 -24.56 0.43
C ASP A 218 11.75 -25.99 0.70
N SER A 219 10.45 -26.24 0.65
CA SER A 219 9.92 -27.60 0.71
C SER A 219 10.40 -28.45 -0.47
N LEU A 220 10.42 -27.88 -1.68
CA LEU A 220 10.85 -28.59 -2.89
C LEU A 220 12.36 -28.87 -2.92
N ALA A 221 13.16 -27.95 -2.37
CA ALA A 221 14.62 -28.03 -2.35
C ALA A 221 15.16 -28.87 -1.19
N SER A 222 14.33 -29.24 -0.22
CA SER A 222 14.74 -29.91 1.03
C SER A 222 15.60 -31.16 0.78
N ALA A 223 15.24 -32.00 -0.20
CA ALA A 223 16.02 -33.19 -0.54
C ALA A 223 17.42 -32.85 -1.11
N TYR A 224 17.51 -31.80 -1.94
CA TYR A 224 18.79 -31.34 -2.49
C TYR A 224 19.69 -30.72 -1.41
N LYS A 225 19.11 -29.93 -0.50
CA LYS A 225 19.83 -29.40 0.66
C LYS A 225 20.38 -30.52 1.54
N GLY A 226 19.57 -31.55 1.82
CA GLY A 226 20.01 -32.74 2.56
C GLY A 226 21.15 -33.49 1.87
N ALA A 227 21.07 -33.67 0.54
CA ALA A 227 22.15 -34.28 -0.23
C ALA A 227 23.44 -33.46 -0.19
N MET A 228 23.36 -32.13 -0.31
CA MET A 228 24.51 -31.24 -0.16
C MET A 228 25.14 -31.32 1.23
N ALA A 229 24.31 -31.26 2.28
CA ALA A 229 24.78 -31.37 3.67
C ALA A 229 25.49 -32.71 3.91
N SER A 230 24.89 -33.82 3.44
CA SER A 230 25.45 -35.15 3.63
C SER A 230 26.71 -35.40 2.79
N VAL A 231 26.70 -35.04 1.50
CA VAL A 231 27.82 -35.33 0.60
C VAL A 231 29.00 -34.41 0.89
N LEU A 232 28.76 -33.12 1.13
CA LEU A 232 29.82 -32.14 1.39
C LEU A 232 30.17 -32.01 2.87
N GLU A 233 29.52 -32.77 3.76
CA GLU A 233 29.69 -32.69 5.22
C GLU A 233 29.57 -31.25 5.76
N LYS A 234 28.67 -30.47 5.17
CA LYS A 234 28.39 -29.08 5.55
C LYS A 234 27.13 -29.03 6.41
N ASP A 235 27.05 -28.00 7.24
CA ASP A 235 25.84 -27.67 7.98
C ASP A 235 24.69 -27.37 7.01
N ALA A 236 23.54 -28.02 7.21
CA ALA A 236 22.37 -27.86 6.36
C ALA A 236 21.83 -26.42 6.40
N ASP A 237 21.95 -25.76 7.55
CA ASP A 237 21.48 -24.38 7.75
C ASP A 237 22.34 -23.35 7.00
N SER A 238 23.58 -23.71 6.66
CA SER A 238 24.47 -22.87 5.84
C SER A 238 24.12 -22.89 4.35
N ILE A 239 23.27 -23.81 3.91
CA ILE A 239 22.94 -24.02 2.49
C ILE A 239 21.74 -23.15 2.11
N THR A 240 22.03 -22.01 1.51
CA THR A 240 21.02 -21.04 1.06
C THR A 240 20.75 -21.18 -0.44
N TYR A 241 19.67 -20.54 -0.91
CA TYR A 241 19.37 -20.46 -2.35
C TYR A 241 20.44 -19.75 -3.15
N ASP A 242 21.32 -19.00 -2.49
CA ASP A 242 22.42 -18.30 -3.15
C ASP A 242 23.57 -19.22 -3.54
N ASP A 243 23.60 -20.45 -3.02
CA ASP A 243 24.53 -21.45 -3.51
C ASP A 243 24.25 -21.74 -5.00
N PRO A 244 25.24 -21.52 -5.89
CA PRO A 244 25.06 -21.71 -7.32
C PRO A 244 24.76 -23.17 -7.69
N ARG A 245 25.20 -24.15 -6.89
CA ARG A 245 24.97 -25.58 -7.12
C ARG A 245 23.53 -25.96 -6.83
N LEU A 246 22.99 -25.48 -5.71
CA LEU A 246 21.58 -25.69 -5.36
C LEU A 246 20.69 -25.04 -6.42
N ARG A 247 20.99 -23.78 -6.79
CA ARG A 247 20.21 -23.07 -7.81
C ARG A 247 20.28 -23.76 -9.18
N ALA A 248 21.45 -24.23 -9.60
CA ALA A 248 21.61 -24.99 -10.85
C ALA A 248 20.89 -26.35 -10.82
N ALA A 249 20.74 -26.98 -9.65
CA ALA A 249 19.94 -28.19 -9.52
C ALA A 249 18.43 -27.91 -9.64
N LEU A 250 17.96 -26.79 -9.06
CA LEU A 250 16.57 -26.39 -9.10
C LEU A 250 16.14 -25.80 -10.46
N GLN A 251 17.08 -25.24 -11.22
CA GLN A 251 16.87 -24.68 -12.56
C GLN A 251 17.34 -25.65 -13.66
N TYR A 252 17.28 -26.95 -13.38
CA TYR A 252 17.74 -27.96 -14.31
C TYR A 252 16.91 -27.98 -15.59
N VAL A 253 17.61 -28.22 -16.69
CA VAL A 253 17.06 -28.37 -18.02
C VAL A 253 17.47 -29.75 -18.51
N ASP A 254 16.51 -30.50 -19.06
CA ASP A 254 16.76 -31.82 -19.61
C ASP A 254 17.56 -31.76 -20.92
N LYS A 255 17.80 -32.93 -21.52
CA LYS A 255 18.56 -33.05 -22.76
C LYS A 255 17.87 -32.38 -23.96
N ASP A 256 16.56 -32.16 -23.87
CA ASP A 256 15.73 -31.57 -24.92
C ASP A 256 15.59 -30.05 -24.74
N GLY A 257 16.29 -29.44 -23.77
CA GLY A 257 16.21 -28.02 -23.50
C GLY A 257 14.96 -27.61 -22.70
N LYS A 258 14.21 -28.57 -22.14
CA LYS A 258 13.01 -28.29 -21.36
C LYS A 258 13.30 -28.26 -19.87
N PRO A 259 12.68 -27.33 -19.10
CA PRO A 259 12.80 -27.34 -17.65
C PRO A 259 12.32 -28.66 -17.06
N ALA A 260 13.12 -29.26 -16.20
CA ALA A 260 12.82 -30.55 -15.58
C ALA A 260 13.37 -30.62 -14.16
N VAL A 261 12.84 -31.53 -13.35
CA VAL A 261 13.36 -31.81 -12.01
C VAL A 261 14.60 -32.69 -12.14
N LYS A 262 15.76 -32.21 -11.64
CA LYS A 262 17.01 -32.99 -11.66
C LYS A 262 16.88 -34.21 -10.76
N PRO A 263 17.09 -35.45 -11.23
CA PRO A 263 17.07 -36.60 -10.33
C PRO A 263 18.10 -36.47 -9.20
N LEU A 264 17.71 -36.82 -7.96
CA LEU A 264 18.57 -36.62 -6.78
C LEU A 264 19.93 -37.34 -6.91
N TRP A 265 19.92 -38.58 -7.42
CA TRP A 265 21.15 -39.35 -7.66
C TRP A 265 22.12 -38.66 -8.62
N GLN A 266 21.60 -37.93 -9.62
CA GLN A 266 22.42 -37.21 -10.59
C GLN A 266 23.09 -36.02 -9.89
N PHE A 267 22.34 -35.32 -9.04
CA PHE A 267 22.87 -34.22 -8.25
C PHE A 267 23.93 -34.68 -7.24
N GLU A 268 23.69 -35.77 -6.51
CA GLU A 268 24.69 -36.36 -5.60
C GLU A 268 25.98 -36.72 -6.34
N ARG A 269 25.86 -37.28 -7.55
CA ARG A 269 27.03 -37.58 -8.39
C ARG A 269 27.79 -36.32 -8.79
N GLU A 270 27.09 -35.25 -9.16
CA GLU A 270 27.71 -33.95 -9.47
C GLU A 270 28.43 -33.36 -8.25
N LEU A 271 27.86 -33.50 -7.04
CA LEU A 271 28.48 -33.05 -5.80
C LEU A 271 29.79 -33.81 -5.50
N ARG A 272 29.81 -35.14 -5.71
CA ARG A 272 31.03 -35.96 -5.54
C ARG A 272 32.12 -35.67 -6.57
N MET A 273 31.84 -34.91 -7.62
CA MET A 273 32.85 -34.47 -8.60
C MET A 273 33.47 -33.11 -8.23
N THR A 274 33.04 -32.49 -7.13
CA THR A 274 33.56 -31.18 -6.72
C THR A 274 34.87 -31.31 -5.91
N PRO A 275 35.81 -30.35 -6.02
CA PRO A 275 37.04 -30.37 -5.22
C PRO A 275 36.77 -30.32 -3.71
N GLU A 276 35.66 -29.71 -3.31
CA GLU A 276 35.25 -29.63 -1.90
C GLU A 276 34.91 -31.01 -1.32
N TRP A 277 34.40 -31.93 -2.15
CA TRP A 277 34.12 -33.29 -1.73
C TRP A 277 35.40 -34.04 -1.35
N GLU A 278 36.52 -33.83 -2.05
CA GLU A 278 37.79 -34.50 -1.74
C GLU A 278 38.30 -34.24 -0.32
N LEU A 279 37.84 -33.16 0.30
CA LEU A 279 38.22 -32.74 1.65
C LEU A 279 37.37 -33.41 2.76
N THR A 280 36.26 -34.05 2.41
CA THR A 280 35.32 -34.66 3.38
C THR A 280 35.82 -36.01 3.88
N ASN A 281 35.30 -36.45 5.02
CA ASN A 281 35.63 -37.78 5.57
C ASN A 281 35.00 -38.90 4.73
N ASN A 282 33.81 -38.69 4.17
CA ASN A 282 33.16 -39.65 3.30
C ASN A 282 33.94 -39.89 1.99
N ALA A 283 34.65 -38.88 1.46
CA ALA A 283 35.51 -39.05 0.29
C ALA A 283 36.76 -39.86 0.63
N ARG A 284 37.44 -39.53 1.75
CA ARG A 284 38.59 -40.29 2.27
C ARG A 284 38.23 -41.75 2.47
N THR A 285 37.11 -42.03 3.14
CA THR A 285 36.61 -43.39 3.37
C THR A 285 36.32 -44.13 2.06
N THR A 286 35.76 -43.44 1.06
CA THR A 286 35.48 -44.03 -0.26
C THR A 286 36.76 -44.42 -0.99
N VAL A 287 37.77 -43.54 -0.97
CA VAL A 287 39.08 -43.78 -1.58
C VAL A 287 39.84 -44.88 -0.84
N ASP A 288 39.84 -44.86 0.49
CA ASP A 288 40.50 -45.87 1.32
C ASP A 288 39.91 -47.27 1.10
N ASN A 289 38.57 -47.37 1.02
CA ASN A 289 37.89 -48.64 0.70
C ASN A 289 38.21 -49.12 -0.72
N LEU A 290 38.31 -48.22 -1.69
CA LEU A 290 38.68 -48.57 -3.05
C LEU A 290 40.13 -49.04 -3.11
N ALA A 291 41.04 -48.33 -2.45
CA ALA A 291 42.45 -48.70 -2.36
C ALA A 291 42.62 -50.06 -1.65
N TYR A 292 41.93 -50.27 -0.52
CA TYR A 292 41.92 -51.55 0.17
C TYR A 292 41.41 -52.69 -0.71
N LYS A 293 40.31 -52.47 -1.43
CA LYS A 293 39.77 -53.47 -2.38
C LYS A 293 40.76 -53.79 -3.49
N VAL A 294 41.39 -52.78 -4.10
CA VAL A 294 42.40 -53.00 -5.14
C VAL A 294 43.62 -53.73 -4.60
N LEU A 295 44.11 -53.36 -3.41
CA LEU A 295 45.25 -54.04 -2.77
C LEU A 295 44.90 -55.49 -2.42
N SER A 296 43.68 -55.77 -1.94
CA SER A 296 43.20 -57.12 -1.65
C SER A 296 43.00 -57.95 -2.93
N ASP A 297 42.40 -57.37 -3.97
CA ASP A 297 42.23 -58.01 -5.28
C ASP A 297 43.59 -58.28 -5.96
N MET A 298 44.64 -57.51 -5.61
CA MET A 298 46.03 -57.72 -6.04
C MET A 298 46.85 -58.62 -5.10
N GLY A 299 46.28 -59.08 -3.97
CA GLY A 299 46.95 -59.97 -3.02
C GLY A 299 48.08 -59.32 -2.20
N LEU A 300 48.06 -57.99 -2.08
CA LEU A 300 49.08 -57.22 -1.34
C LEU A 300 48.73 -57.04 0.16
N VAL A 301 47.46 -57.23 0.51
CA VAL A 301 46.91 -57.28 1.88
C VAL A 301 45.81 -58.33 1.98
#